data_AF-A0A9D9Y2P1-F1
#
_entry.id   AF-A0A9D9Y2P1-F1
#
_cell.length_a   1.000
_cell.length_b   1.000
_cell.length_c   1.000
_cell.angle_alpha   90.00
_cell.angle_beta   90.00
_cell.angle_gamma   90.00
#
_symmetry.space_group_name_H-M   'P 1'
#
loop_
_entity.id
_entity.type
_entity.pdbx_description
1 polymer ?
#
loop_
_entity_poly.entity_id
_entity_poly.type
_entity_poly.pdbx_seq_one_letter_code
_entity_poly.pdbx_strand_id
1 'polypeptide(L)'
;MKFIIEFSEYIIGIPSIFLVIWIFRKQKSSKKLSVVVSSDEILNYSKELQDKIEVKYENKIVKSLYLTKLKFINTGNTPILVADFEQNITIDLGKENFPISYTIVEPEPINLNASISLVGDILNVSPCLLNPNDHFTITILSEAKIDYPSLKARIAGVKEIDNLFNSKRELFERKYHFFYKLLISISVIGLILSIFFEYSDYIIPILFTTSALSLLYITDEFIKVIANKKRK
;
A
#
# COMPACT_ATOMS: atom_id res chain seq x y z
N MET A 1 18.08 37.19 32.48
CA MET A 1 16.62 36.93 32.59
C MET A 1 15.86 37.27 31.30
N LYS A 2 16.01 38.47 30.70
CA LYS A 2 15.40 38.81 29.39
C LYS A 2 15.71 37.81 28.27
N PHE A 3 16.97 37.36 28.18
CA PHE A 3 17.41 36.39 27.18
C PHE A 3 16.67 35.04 27.25
N ILE A 4 16.29 34.58 28.45
CA ILE A 4 15.55 33.32 28.64
C ILE A 4 14.10 33.46 28.19
N ILE A 5 13.51 34.65 28.41
CA ILE A 5 12.14 34.95 27.99
C ILE A 5 12.07 35.05 26.46
N GLU A 6 13.03 35.73 25.83
CA GLU A 6 13.10 35.83 24.35
C GLU A 6 13.30 34.45 23.71
N PHE A 7 14.13 33.56 24.30
CA PHE A 7 14.32 32.20 23.77
C PHE A 7 13.06 31.32 23.90
N SER A 8 12.23 31.55 24.92
CA SER A 8 11.00 30.78 25.16
C SER A 8 9.95 30.98 24.07
N GLU A 9 9.90 32.15 23.43
CA GLU A 9 8.96 32.46 22.35
C GLU A 9 9.29 31.65 21.08
N TYR A 10 10.58 31.49 20.75
CA TYR A 10 11.02 30.72 19.59
C TYR A 10 10.79 29.22 19.74
N ILE A 11 10.90 28.70 20.98
CA ILE A 11 10.67 27.27 21.28
C ILE A 11 9.21 26.88 20.98
N ILE A 12 8.26 27.81 21.13
CA ILE A 12 6.83 27.55 20.87
C ILE A 12 6.46 27.89 19.41
N GLY A 13 7.06 28.95 18.84
CA GLY A 13 6.75 29.42 17.49
C GLY A 13 7.14 28.46 16.37
N ILE A 14 8.30 27.78 16.48
CA ILE A 14 8.77 26.90 15.42
C ILE A 14 7.92 25.61 15.31
N PRO A 15 7.63 24.87 16.39
CA PRO A 15 6.81 23.66 16.32
C PRO A 15 5.38 23.93 15.85
N SER A 16 4.82 25.09 16.19
CA SER A 16 3.47 25.47 15.77
C SER A 16 3.38 25.69 14.25
N ILE A 17 4.41 26.29 13.62
CA ILE A 17 4.49 26.39 12.15
C ILE A 17 4.57 24.99 11.51
N PHE A 18 5.41 24.10 12.04
CA PHE A 18 5.50 22.72 11.53
C PHE A 18 4.18 21.96 11.67
N LEU A 19 3.49 22.13 12.80
CA LEU A 19 2.19 21.53 13.04
C LEU A 19 1.15 22.03 12.02
N VAL A 20 1.09 23.33 11.76
CA VAL A 20 0.18 23.92 10.77
C VAL A 20 0.48 23.39 9.37
N ILE A 21 1.76 23.34 8.96
CA ILE A 21 2.15 22.79 7.65
C ILE A 21 1.75 21.30 7.56
N TRP A 22 1.96 20.53 8.63
CA TRP A 22 1.61 19.11 8.66
C TRP A 22 0.10 18.90 8.54
N ILE A 23 -0.71 19.67 9.28
CA ILE A 23 -2.17 19.66 9.20
C ILE A 23 -2.63 20.04 7.79
N PHE A 24 -2.09 21.13 7.22
CA PHE A 24 -2.45 21.60 5.88
C PHE A 24 -2.16 20.53 4.81
N ARG A 25 -1.00 19.87 4.90
CA ARG A 25 -0.65 18.77 3.98
C ARG A 25 -1.56 17.56 4.12
N LYS A 26 -2.06 17.28 5.33
CA LYS A 26 -3.02 16.19 5.60
C LYS A 26 -4.44 16.53 5.14
N GLN A 27 -4.82 17.81 5.16
CA GLN A 27 -6.14 18.28 4.72
C GLN A 27 -6.26 18.39 3.19
N LYS A 28 -5.14 18.41 2.44
CA LYS A 28 -5.21 18.45 0.98
C LYS A 28 -6.02 17.27 0.46
N SER A 29 -7.14 17.56 -0.19
CA SER A 29 -8.01 16.57 -0.81
C SER A 29 -7.25 15.75 -1.85
N SER A 30 -7.42 14.44 -1.78
CA SER A 30 -6.78 13.46 -2.65
C SER A 30 -7.71 12.28 -2.86
N LYS A 31 -8.06 12.03 -4.12
CA LYS A 31 -8.73 10.81 -4.55
C LYS A 31 -7.66 9.79 -4.93
N LYS A 32 -7.76 8.58 -4.38
CA LYS A 32 -6.82 7.50 -4.69
C LYS A 32 -7.56 6.19 -4.68
N LEU A 33 -7.41 5.42 -5.75
CA LEU A 33 -7.90 4.06 -5.83
C LEU A 33 -6.69 3.13 -5.79
N SER A 34 -6.75 2.14 -4.92
CA SER A 34 -5.69 1.15 -4.80
C SER A 34 -6.26 -0.25 -4.93
N VAL A 35 -5.44 -1.18 -5.41
CA VAL A 35 -5.79 -2.59 -5.48
C VAL A 35 -4.83 -3.43 -4.64
N VAL A 36 -5.37 -4.38 -3.89
CA VAL A 36 -4.60 -5.47 -3.28
C VAL A 36 -4.98 -6.74 -4.00
N VAL A 37 -3.99 -7.48 -4.46
CA VAL A 37 -4.20 -8.77 -5.12
C VAL A 37 -3.61 -9.87 -4.26
N SER A 38 -4.38 -10.93 -4.02
CA SER A 38 -3.87 -12.17 -3.44
C SER A 38 -4.28 -13.33 -4.31
N SER A 39 -3.39 -14.29 -4.51
CA SER A 39 -3.63 -15.43 -5.37
C SER A 39 -3.23 -16.68 -4.60
N ASP A 40 -4.24 -17.48 -4.25
CA ASP A 40 -4.09 -18.72 -3.50
C ASP A 40 -4.27 -19.90 -4.44
N GLU A 41 -3.39 -20.88 -4.34
CA GLU A 41 -3.49 -22.13 -5.08
C GLU A 41 -4.47 -23.04 -4.33
N ILE A 42 -5.64 -23.29 -4.93
CA ILE A 42 -6.61 -24.26 -4.40
C ILE A 42 -6.16 -25.66 -4.79
N LEU A 43 -5.67 -25.80 -6.02
CA LEU A 43 -5.42 -27.10 -6.63
C LEU A 43 -4.24 -27.05 -7.59
N ASN A 44 -3.22 -27.84 -7.30
CA ASN A 44 -2.13 -28.11 -8.22
C ASN A 44 -1.54 -29.48 -7.93
N TYR A 45 -1.68 -30.40 -8.88
CA TYR A 45 -1.14 -31.75 -8.77
C TYR A 45 0.10 -31.89 -9.62
N SER A 46 1.09 -32.65 -9.12
CA SER A 46 2.26 -32.99 -9.91
C SER A 46 1.87 -33.76 -11.18
N LYS A 47 2.70 -33.67 -12.23
CA LYS A 47 2.49 -34.38 -13.50
C LYS A 47 2.25 -35.88 -13.32
N GLU A 48 2.81 -36.48 -12.28
CA GLU A 48 2.69 -37.91 -11.94
C GLU A 48 1.28 -38.33 -11.47
N LEU A 49 0.47 -37.37 -11.01
CA LEU A 49 -0.91 -37.59 -10.55
C LEU A 49 -1.96 -37.15 -11.57
N GLN A 50 -1.57 -36.44 -12.63
CA GLN A 50 -2.50 -35.94 -13.65
C GLN A 50 -3.27 -37.05 -14.38
N ASP A 51 -2.67 -38.23 -14.53
CA ASP A 51 -3.31 -39.38 -15.17
C ASP A 51 -4.17 -40.22 -14.19
N LYS A 52 -4.14 -39.88 -12.89
CA LYS A 52 -4.81 -40.64 -11.82
C LYS A 52 -5.95 -39.88 -11.16
N ILE A 53 -5.96 -38.56 -11.26
CA ILE A 53 -6.92 -37.68 -10.60
C ILE A 53 -7.51 -36.74 -11.64
N GLU A 54 -8.83 -36.84 -11.85
CA GLU A 54 -9.60 -35.94 -12.69
C GLU A 54 -10.48 -35.05 -11.80
N VAL A 55 -10.27 -33.74 -11.86
CA VAL A 55 -11.15 -32.77 -11.19
C VAL A 55 -11.99 -32.05 -12.21
N LYS A 56 -13.31 -32.01 -11.93
CA LYS A 56 -14.29 -31.31 -12.74
C LYS A 56 -14.86 -30.12 -11.98
N TYR A 57 -14.89 -28.99 -12.65
CA TYR A 57 -15.66 -27.81 -12.22
C TYR A 57 -16.68 -27.51 -13.33
N GLU A 58 -17.97 -27.51 -12.99
CA GLU A 58 -19.07 -27.28 -13.95
C GLU A 58 -18.95 -28.13 -15.23
N ASN A 59 -18.63 -29.43 -15.07
CA ASN A 59 -18.39 -30.39 -16.15
C ASN A 59 -17.15 -30.15 -17.03
N LYS A 60 -16.32 -29.15 -16.71
CA LYS A 60 -15.02 -28.92 -17.36
C LYS A 60 -13.91 -29.55 -16.54
N ILE A 61 -13.03 -30.31 -17.19
CA ILE A 61 -11.82 -30.85 -16.57
C ILE A 61 -10.85 -29.69 -16.33
N VAL A 62 -10.41 -29.52 -15.08
CA VAL A 62 -9.46 -28.48 -14.68
C VAL A 62 -8.19 -29.14 -14.15
N LYS A 63 -7.02 -28.70 -14.62
CA LYS A 63 -5.73 -29.27 -14.21
C LYS A 63 -5.13 -28.57 -12.99
N SER A 64 -5.42 -27.28 -12.88
CA SER A 64 -4.98 -26.41 -11.81
C SER A 64 -6.08 -25.41 -11.50
N LEU A 65 -6.11 -24.93 -10.26
CA LEU A 65 -7.13 -24.01 -9.80
C LEU A 65 -6.53 -22.99 -8.85
N TYR A 66 -6.66 -21.72 -9.22
CA TYR A 66 -6.20 -20.57 -8.46
C TYR A 66 -7.38 -19.68 -8.10
N LEU A 67 -7.43 -19.26 -6.84
CA LEU A 67 -8.34 -18.25 -6.32
C LEU A 67 -7.62 -16.92 -6.24
N THR A 68 -7.94 -16.01 -7.15
CA THR A 68 -7.40 -14.64 -7.13
C THR A 68 -8.42 -13.69 -6.53
N LYS A 69 -8.04 -12.92 -5.52
CA LYS A 69 -8.84 -11.86 -4.91
C LYS A 69 -8.25 -10.51 -5.28
N LEU A 70 -9.05 -9.65 -5.92
CA LEU A 70 -8.72 -8.27 -6.23
C LEU A 70 -9.55 -7.35 -5.34
N LYS A 71 -8.93 -6.81 -4.29
CA LYS A 71 -9.56 -5.87 -3.36
C LYS A 71 -9.29 -4.44 -3.80
N PHE A 72 -10.31 -3.75 -4.30
CA PHE A 72 -10.26 -2.34 -4.65
C PHE A 72 -10.66 -1.51 -3.44
N ILE A 73 -9.88 -0.48 -3.11
CA ILE A 73 -10.09 0.37 -1.94
C ILE A 73 -9.79 1.83 -2.25
N ASN A 74 -10.66 2.75 -1.81
CA ASN A 74 -10.34 4.17 -1.84
C ASN A 74 -9.40 4.52 -0.68
N THR A 75 -8.10 4.68 -0.98
CA THR A 75 -7.07 5.07 0.00
C THR A 75 -6.87 6.59 0.11
N GLY A 76 -7.66 7.35 -0.63
CA GLY A 76 -7.72 8.79 -0.56
C GLY A 76 -8.45 9.29 0.68
N ASN A 77 -8.43 10.61 0.89
CA ASN A 77 -9.19 11.28 1.95
C ASN A 77 -10.46 11.98 1.43
N THR A 78 -10.80 11.78 0.15
CA THR A 78 -12.03 12.29 -0.46
C THR A 78 -12.78 11.18 -1.19
N PRO A 79 -14.12 11.22 -1.24
CA PRO A 79 -14.92 10.27 -1.99
C PRO A 79 -14.58 10.28 -3.48
N ILE A 80 -14.73 9.10 -4.10
CA ILE A 80 -14.76 8.92 -5.56
C ILE A 80 -16.23 8.72 -5.92
N LEU A 81 -16.83 9.71 -6.58
CA LEU A 81 -18.23 9.70 -6.98
C LEU A 81 -18.41 8.90 -8.26
N VAL A 82 -19.62 8.38 -8.49
CA VAL A 82 -19.98 7.74 -9.78
C VAL A 82 -19.70 8.66 -10.96
N ALA A 83 -19.97 9.96 -10.82
CA ALA A 83 -19.73 10.97 -11.86
C ALA A 83 -18.24 11.26 -12.13
N ASP A 84 -17.32 10.81 -11.25
CA ASP A 84 -15.89 10.96 -11.49
C ASP A 84 -15.38 9.94 -12.51
N PHE A 85 -16.10 8.85 -12.76
CA PHE A 85 -15.70 7.82 -13.71
C PHE A 85 -16.03 8.29 -15.13
N GLU A 86 -15.00 8.53 -15.92
CA GLU A 86 -15.15 8.73 -17.36
C GLU A 86 -15.27 7.36 -18.07
N GLN A 87 -14.66 6.33 -17.48
CA GLN A 87 -14.68 4.94 -17.98
C GLN A 87 -14.76 3.95 -16.82
N ASN A 88 -15.32 2.77 -17.10
CA ASN A 88 -15.33 1.62 -16.19
C ASN A 88 -13.90 1.20 -15.83
N ILE A 89 -13.74 0.52 -14.69
CA ILE A 89 -12.45 -0.12 -14.37
C ILE A 89 -12.38 -1.40 -15.20
N THR A 90 -11.39 -1.50 -16.06
CA THR A 90 -11.14 -2.69 -16.87
C THR A 90 -10.01 -3.50 -16.25
N ILE A 91 -10.23 -4.79 -16.12
CA ILE A 91 -9.27 -5.77 -15.60
C ILE A 91 -9.00 -6.76 -16.73
N ASP A 92 -7.81 -6.66 -17.30
CA ASP A 92 -7.31 -7.58 -18.31
C ASP A 92 -6.40 -8.61 -17.62
N LEU A 93 -6.82 -9.87 -17.65
CA LEU A 93 -6.13 -10.99 -17.03
C LEU A 93 -5.07 -11.61 -17.97
N GLY A 94 -5.08 -11.24 -19.25
CA GLY A 94 -4.29 -11.88 -20.30
C GLY A 94 -4.98 -13.11 -20.88
N LYS A 95 -4.68 -13.41 -22.15
CA LYS A 95 -5.35 -14.45 -22.96
C LYS A 95 -5.30 -15.87 -22.38
N GLU A 96 -4.30 -16.17 -21.55
CA GLU A 96 -4.11 -17.50 -20.95
C GLU A 96 -4.81 -17.65 -19.59
N ASN A 97 -5.29 -16.57 -18.99
CA ASN A 97 -5.85 -16.54 -17.64
C ASN A 97 -7.37 -16.29 -17.65
N PHE A 98 -8.08 -16.90 -18.60
CA PHE A 98 -9.53 -16.75 -18.69
C PHE A 98 -10.18 -17.16 -17.37
N PRO A 99 -11.07 -16.34 -16.79
CA PRO A 99 -11.74 -16.69 -15.56
C PRO A 99 -12.67 -17.87 -15.82
N ILE A 100 -12.52 -18.95 -15.06
CA ILE A 100 -13.50 -20.04 -14.98
C ILE A 100 -14.80 -19.47 -14.38
N SER A 101 -14.68 -18.70 -13.31
CA SER A 101 -15.79 -17.99 -12.68
C SER A 101 -15.29 -16.72 -11.99
N TYR A 102 -16.19 -15.77 -11.79
CA TYR A 102 -15.90 -14.52 -11.08
C TYR A 102 -17.12 -14.05 -10.30
N THR A 103 -16.89 -13.38 -9.17
CA THR A 103 -17.96 -12.81 -8.35
C THR A 103 -17.45 -11.67 -7.47
N ILE A 104 -18.35 -10.78 -7.05
CA ILE A 104 -18.07 -9.77 -6.03
C ILE A 104 -18.52 -10.35 -4.69
N VAL A 105 -17.59 -10.51 -3.74
CA VAL A 105 -17.85 -11.27 -2.51
C VAL A 105 -18.05 -10.37 -1.29
N GLU A 106 -17.37 -9.21 -1.25
CA GLU A 106 -17.23 -8.44 0.01
C GLU A 106 -17.27 -6.93 -0.22
N PRO A 107 -18.43 -6.33 -0.53
CA PRO A 107 -18.59 -4.89 -0.45
C PRO A 107 -18.59 -4.43 1.02
N GLU A 108 -17.71 -3.50 1.36
CA GLU A 108 -17.76 -2.77 2.63
C GLU A 108 -17.80 -1.27 2.34
N PRO A 109 -18.91 -0.58 2.64
CA PRO A 109 -20.11 -1.08 3.34
C PRO A 109 -21.00 -2.02 2.48
N ILE A 110 -21.87 -2.79 3.13
CA ILE A 110 -22.71 -3.82 2.47
C ILE A 110 -23.64 -3.29 1.36
N ASN A 111 -23.93 -1.99 1.38
CA ASN A 111 -24.75 -1.28 0.41
C ASN A 111 -23.94 -0.67 -0.76
N LEU A 112 -22.68 -1.05 -0.91
CA LEU A 112 -21.86 -0.64 -2.04
C LEU A 112 -22.32 -1.37 -3.31
N ASN A 113 -22.90 -0.64 -4.25
CA ASN A 113 -23.44 -1.16 -5.51
C ASN A 113 -22.35 -1.38 -6.58
N ALA A 114 -21.28 -2.13 -6.25
CA ALA A 114 -20.30 -2.56 -7.24
C ALA A 114 -20.90 -3.70 -8.08
N SER A 115 -20.75 -3.62 -9.40
CA SER A 115 -21.15 -4.69 -10.33
C SER A 115 -20.02 -5.00 -11.29
N ILE A 116 -19.94 -6.26 -11.71
CA ILE A 116 -18.92 -6.78 -12.61
C ILE A 116 -19.59 -7.47 -13.79
N SER A 117 -19.01 -7.27 -14.98
CA SER A 117 -19.45 -7.93 -16.20
C SER A 117 -18.23 -8.33 -17.03
N LEU A 118 -18.29 -9.47 -17.71
CA LEU A 118 -17.28 -9.89 -18.67
C LEU A 118 -17.68 -9.43 -20.08
N VAL A 119 -16.81 -8.67 -20.75
CA VAL A 119 -17.00 -8.25 -22.14
C VAL A 119 -15.80 -8.74 -22.95
N GLY A 120 -16.01 -9.80 -23.74
CA GLY A 120 -14.92 -10.55 -24.35
C GLY A 120 -14.05 -11.18 -23.25
N ASP A 121 -12.79 -10.76 -23.20
CA ASP A 121 -11.78 -11.32 -22.28
C ASP A 121 -11.47 -10.36 -21.12
N ILE A 122 -12.23 -9.26 -21.02
CA ILE A 122 -11.97 -8.16 -20.10
C ILE A 122 -13.11 -8.09 -19.07
N LEU A 123 -12.74 -8.16 -17.80
CA LEU A 123 -13.66 -7.90 -16.70
C LEU A 123 -13.84 -6.40 -16.53
N ASN A 124 -15.09 -5.93 -16.58
CA ASN A 124 -15.46 -4.54 -16.41
C ASN A 124 -16.17 -4.38 -15.08
N VAL A 125 -15.68 -3.46 -14.25
CA VAL A 125 -16.34 -3.04 -13.01
C VAL A 125 -17.04 -1.72 -13.26
N SER A 126 -18.34 -1.70 -13.01
CA SER A 126 -19.15 -0.49 -13.17
C SER A 126 -18.76 0.58 -12.15
N PRO A 127 -18.89 1.87 -12.51
CA PRO A 127 -18.72 2.98 -11.58
C PRO A 127 -19.58 2.82 -10.32
N CYS A 128 -18.97 3.07 -9.16
CA CYS A 128 -19.66 3.06 -7.88
C CYS A 128 -19.12 4.18 -6.99
N LEU A 129 -19.95 4.63 -6.02
CA LEU A 129 -19.51 5.58 -5.01
C LEU A 129 -18.58 4.87 -4.02
N LEU A 130 -17.36 5.40 -3.86
CA LEU A 130 -16.39 4.91 -2.89
C LEU A 130 -16.00 6.05 -1.94
N ASN A 131 -16.49 6.03 -0.71
CA ASN A 131 -15.99 6.91 0.34
C ASN A 131 -14.58 6.47 0.78
N PRO A 132 -13.83 7.32 1.52
CA PRO A 132 -12.55 6.93 2.08
C PRO A 132 -12.65 5.61 2.87
N ASN A 133 -11.78 4.65 2.53
CA ASN A 133 -11.72 3.28 3.05
C ASN A 133 -12.84 2.32 2.60
N ASP A 134 -13.83 2.78 1.86
CA ASP A 134 -14.78 1.88 1.19
C ASP A 134 -14.02 0.97 0.23
N HIS A 135 -14.45 -0.28 0.17
CA HIS A 135 -13.79 -1.28 -0.65
C HIS A 135 -14.74 -2.37 -1.13
N PHE A 136 -14.30 -3.08 -2.16
CA PHE A 136 -14.95 -4.31 -2.61
C PHE A 136 -13.90 -5.31 -3.08
N THR A 137 -14.20 -6.59 -2.91
CA THR A 137 -13.34 -7.68 -3.36
C THR A 137 -13.98 -8.42 -4.53
N ILE A 138 -13.27 -8.50 -5.64
CA ILE A 138 -13.58 -9.40 -6.76
C ILE A 138 -12.82 -10.70 -6.53
N THR A 139 -13.53 -11.81 -6.53
CA THR A 139 -12.94 -13.15 -6.49
C THR A 139 -13.01 -13.76 -7.88
N ILE A 140 -11.88 -14.27 -8.35
CA ILE A 140 -11.68 -14.83 -9.69
C ILE A 140 -11.12 -16.23 -9.53
N LEU A 141 -11.80 -17.20 -10.12
CA LEU A 141 -11.35 -18.57 -10.23
C LEU A 141 -10.71 -18.77 -11.61
N SER A 142 -9.51 -19.32 -11.68
CA SER A 142 -8.75 -19.44 -12.94
C SER A 142 -7.84 -20.67 -12.92
N GLU A 143 -7.48 -21.18 -14.10
CA GLU A 143 -6.56 -22.33 -14.22
C GLU A 143 -5.09 -21.93 -14.06
N ALA A 144 -4.78 -20.64 -14.20
CA ALA A 144 -3.43 -20.12 -14.11
C ALA A 144 -3.35 -18.99 -13.08
N LYS A 145 -2.16 -18.84 -12.49
CA LYS A 145 -1.92 -17.87 -11.43
C LYS A 145 -1.91 -16.45 -11.98
N ILE A 146 -2.76 -15.59 -11.44
CA ILE A 146 -2.82 -14.16 -11.78
C ILE A 146 -2.01 -13.38 -10.76
N ASP A 147 -0.78 -12.99 -11.12
CA ASP A 147 0.08 -12.19 -10.23
C ASP A 147 0.01 -10.68 -10.53
N TYR A 148 -0.21 -10.27 -11.79
CA TYR A 148 -0.18 -8.86 -12.17
C TYR A 148 -1.25 -8.56 -13.22
N PRO A 149 -2.54 -8.46 -12.82
CA PRO A 149 -3.58 -8.10 -13.77
C PRO A 149 -3.35 -6.68 -14.29
N SER A 150 -3.61 -6.45 -15.59
CA SER A 150 -3.54 -5.10 -16.15
C SER A 150 -4.83 -4.36 -15.82
N LEU A 151 -4.71 -3.32 -15.00
CA LEU A 151 -5.83 -2.49 -14.58
C LEU A 151 -5.78 -1.16 -15.34
N LYS A 152 -6.91 -0.77 -15.91
CA LYS A 152 -7.09 0.56 -16.50
C LYS A 152 -8.40 1.16 -16.02
N ALA A 153 -8.37 2.45 -15.72
CA ALA A 153 -9.54 3.24 -15.43
C ALA A 153 -9.24 4.71 -15.72
N ARG A 154 -10.27 5.49 -16.00
CA ARG A 154 -10.16 6.94 -16.13
C ARG A 154 -11.13 7.59 -15.16
N ILE A 155 -10.58 8.11 -14.06
CA ILE A 155 -11.35 8.64 -12.93
C ILE A 155 -10.83 10.04 -12.58
N ALA A 156 -11.71 11.03 -12.54
CA ALA A 156 -11.37 12.41 -12.25
C ALA A 156 -10.68 12.55 -10.89
N GLY A 157 -9.46 13.08 -10.89
CA GLY A 157 -8.66 13.29 -9.67
C GLY A 157 -7.89 12.06 -9.18
N VAL A 158 -8.01 10.90 -9.84
CA VAL A 158 -7.17 9.72 -9.61
C VAL A 158 -6.18 9.61 -10.77
N LYS A 159 -4.88 9.68 -10.48
CA LYS A 159 -3.84 9.65 -11.52
C LYS A 159 -3.62 8.25 -12.09
N GLU A 160 -3.57 7.27 -11.20
CA GLU A 160 -3.31 5.87 -11.50
C GLU A 160 -3.91 5.01 -10.38
N ILE A 161 -4.16 3.72 -10.68
CA ILE A 161 -4.57 2.75 -9.66
C ILE A 161 -3.29 2.22 -9.00
N ASP A 162 -3.14 2.50 -7.70
CA ASP A 162 -1.96 2.08 -6.95
C ASP A 162 -2.02 0.56 -6.68
N ASN A 163 -1.05 -0.19 -7.23
CA ASN A 163 -0.90 -1.62 -6.96
C ASN A 163 -0.24 -1.85 -5.58
N LEU A 164 -1.03 -2.15 -4.55
CA LEU A 164 -0.54 -2.37 -3.19
C LEU A 164 0.11 -3.75 -2.97
N PHE A 165 0.35 -4.52 -4.03
CA PHE A 165 1.13 -5.77 -4.01
C PHE A 165 2.50 -5.59 -3.33
N ASN A 166 3.11 -4.41 -3.51
CA ASN A 166 4.37 -4.04 -2.89
C ASN A 166 4.23 -3.29 -1.55
N SER A 167 3.01 -2.98 -1.11
CA SER A 167 2.82 -1.98 -0.06
C SER A 167 3.22 -2.44 1.33
N LYS A 168 3.22 -3.74 1.68
CA LYS A 168 3.84 -4.14 2.97
C LYS A 168 5.33 -3.79 2.99
N ARG A 169 6.02 -3.96 1.87
CA ARG A 169 7.43 -3.59 1.72
C ARG A 169 7.60 -2.08 1.61
N GLU A 170 6.81 -1.41 0.78
CA GLU A 170 6.91 0.05 0.60
C GLU A 170 6.41 0.86 1.80
N LEU A 171 5.38 0.42 2.52
CA LEU A 171 4.92 1.07 3.77
C LEU A 171 5.92 0.84 4.90
N PHE A 172 6.59 -0.32 4.93
CA PHE A 172 7.72 -0.57 5.82
C PHE A 172 8.85 0.41 5.47
N GLU A 173 9.38 0.37 4.25
CA GLU A 173 10.42 1.28 3.76
C GLU A 173 10.06 2.76 4.00
N ARG A 174 8.82 3.18 3.75
CA ARG A 174 8.38 4.58 3.94
C ARG A 174 8.23 4.97 5.41
N LYS A 175 7.87 4.04 6.30
CA LYS A 175 7.88 4.26 7.77
C LYS A 175 9.33 4.40 8.27
N TYR A 176 10.23 3.50 7.90
CA TYR A 176 11.65 3.62 8.29
C TYR A 176 12.29 4.87 7.69
N HIS A 177 11.91 5.24 6.46
CA HIS A 177 12.37 6.44 5.80
C HIS A 177 11.95 7.72 6.56
N PHE A 178 10.77 7.70 7.20
CA PHE A 178 10.31 8.78 8.05
C PHE A 178 11.03 8.80 9.41
N PHE A 179 11.15 7.65 10.08
CA PHE A 179 11.80 7.53 11.38
C PHE A 179 13.27 7.95 11.34
N TYR A 180 14.03 7.59 10.30
CA TYR A 180 15.43 8.04 10.23
C TYR A 180 15.51 9.56 10.01
N LYS A 181 14.63 10.16 9.19
CA LYS A 181 14.65 11.62 8.96
C LYS A 181 14.39 12.36 10.26
N LEU A 182 13.48 11.83 11.08
CA LEU A 182 13.20 12.35 12.41
C LEU A 182 14.44 12.26 13.33
N LEU A 183 15.09 11.09 13.37
CA LEU A 183 16.33 10.88 14.13
C LEU A 183 17.45 11.85 13.73
N ILE A 184 17.74 11.98 12.43
CA ILE A 184 18.73 12.94 11.92
C ILE A 184 18.37 14.37 12.32
N SER A 185 17.10 14.75 12.21
CA SER A 185 16.64 16.08 12.58
C SER A 185 16.85 16.37 14.08
N ILE A 186 16.53 15.40 14.94
CA ILE A 186 16.76 15.50 16.40
C ILE A 186 18.26 15.62 16.68
N SER A 187 19.10 14.83 16.02
CA SER A 187 20.56 14.88 16.20
C SER A 187 21.15 16.23 15.79
N VAL A 188 20.69 16.81 14.67
CA VAL A 188 21.12 18.15 14.23
C VAL A 188 20.68 19.23 15.21
N ILE A 189 19.45 19.16 15.72
CA ILE A 189 18.95 20.11 16.73
C ILE A 189 19.78 20.01 18.02
N GLY A 190 20.05 18.78 18.49
CA GLY A 190 20.88 18.56 19.68
C GLY A 190 22.31 19.10 19.50
N LEU A 191 22.90 18.94 18.32
CA LEU A 191 24.21 19.49 17.99
C LEU A 191 24.21 21.02 18.02
N ILE A 192 23.18 21.66 17.43
CA ILE A 192 23.03 23.11 17.47
C ILE A 192 22.91 23.59 18.93
N LEU A 193 22.08 22.94 19.74
CA LEU A 193 21.93 23.28 21.16
C LEU A 193 23.25 23.13 21.93
N SER A 194 24.04 22.09 21.64
CA SER A 194 25.34 21.89 22.30
C SER A 194 26.37 22.98 22.02
N ILE A 195 26.20 23.74 20.93
CA ILE A 195 27.07 24.89 20.61
C ILE A 195 26.71 26.10 21.49
N PHE A 196 25.44 26.26 21.86
CA PHE A 196 24.95 27.42 22.61
C PHE A 196 24.93 27.21 24.13
N PHE A 197 24.93 25.97 24.58
CA PHE A 197 24.90 25.61 25.99
C PHE A 197 26.26 25.04 26.40
N GLU A 198 26.78 25.48 27.54
CA GLU A 198 28.05 25.06 28.18
C GLU A 198 27.99 23.59 28.71
N TYR A 199 27.18 22.75 28.05
CA TYR A 199 26.91 21.34 28.33
C TYR A 199 27.46 20.43 27.22
N SER A 200 28.44 20.90 26.44
CA SER A 200 29.07 20.15 25.34
C SER A 200 29.52 18.75 25.76
N ASP A 201 30.04 18.64 26.98
CA ASP A 201 30.69 17.43 27.48
C ASP A 201 29.71 16.28 27.75
N TYR A 202 28.43 16.58 27.99
CA TYR A 202 27.39 15.58 28.23
C TYR A 202 26.52 15.32 26.99
N ILE A 203 26.33 16.31 26.13
CA ILE A 203 25.42 16.21 24.97
C ILE A 203 26.09 15.47 23.80
N ILE A 204 27.37 15.70 23.55
CA ILE A 204 28.10 15.08 22.41
C ILE A 204 28.13 13.53 22.50
N PRO A 205 28.41 12.89 23.65
CA PRO A 205 28.40 11.43 23.75
C PRO A 205 27.01 10.81 23.53
N ILE A 206 25.94 11.47 23.97
CA ILE A 206 24.56 11.00 23.79
C ILE A 206 24.17 11.05 22.31
N LEU A 207 24.57 12.09 21.59
CA LEU A 207 24.35 12.20 20.14
C LEU A 207 25.14 11.14 19.36
N PHE A 208 26.37 10.84 19.78
CA PHE A 208 27.21 9.83 19.13
C PHE A 208 26.68 8.41 19.36
N THR A 209 26.21 8.10 20.57
CA THR A 209 25.67 6.78 20.90
C THR A 209 24.32 6.51 20.23
N THR A 210 23.43 7.51 20.18
CA THR A 210 22.12 7.39 19.51
C THR A 210 22.26 7.24 18.00
N SER A 211 23.20 7.96 17.38
CA SER A 211 23.51 7.79 15.95
C SER A 211 24.15 6.43 15.64
N ALA A 212 25.10 5.96 16.46
CA ALA A 212 25.70 4.63 16.30
C ALA A 212 24.67 3.49 16.45
N LEU A 213 23.77 3.58 17.43
CA LEU A 213 22.67 2.60 17.62
C LEU A 213 21.72 2.60 16.42
N SER A 214 21.40 3.78 15.86
CA SER A 214 20.55 3.87 14.68
C SER A 214 21.21 3.24 13.44
N LEU A 215 22.52 3.39 13.26
CA LEU A 215 23.30 2.74 12.20
C LEU A 215 23.30 1.22 12.33
N LEU A 216 23.54 0.70 13.55
CA LEU A 216 23.55 -0.75 13.81
C LEU A 216 22.18 -1.38 13.52
N TYR A 217 21.10 -0.75 13.97
CA TYR A 217 19.75 -1.22 13.71
C TYR A 217 19.41 -1.25 12.20
N ILE A 218 19.84 -0.23 11.46
CA ILE A 218 19.68 -0.19 10.00
C ILE A 218 20.46 -1.32 9.33
N THR A 219 21.69 -1.58 9.75
CA THR A 219 22.49 -2.66 9.15
C THR A 219 21.90 -4.05 9.40
N ASP A 220 21.36 -4.31 10.59
CA ASP A 220 20.73 -5.60 10.91
C ASP A 220 19.47 -5.85 10.07
N GLU A 221 18.61 -4.85 9.93
CA GLU A 221 17.41 -4.95 9.09
C GLU A 221 17.75 -5.05 7.59
N PHE A 222 18.76 -4.33 7.12
CA PHE A 222 19.23 -4.45 5.74
C PHE A 222 19.79 -5.85 5.44
N ILE A 223 20.50 -6.45 6.40
CA ILE A 223 21.00 -7.83 6.30
C ILE A 223 19.84 -8.83 6.25
N LYS A 224 18.80 -8.67 7.07
CA LYS A 224 17.59 -9.52 7.04
C LYS A 224 16.86 -9.44 5.69
N VAL A 225 16.78 -8.24 5.11
CA VAL A 225 16.20 -8.03 3.78
C VAL A 225 17.02 -8.73 2.68
N ILE A 226 18.34 -8.64 2.72
CA ILE A 226 19.22 -9.35 1.77
C ILE A 226 19.14 -10.87 1.95
N ALA A 227 19.10 -11.35 3.19
CA ALA A 227 19.03 -12.79 3.50
C ALA A 227 17.75 -13.43 2.96
N ASN A 228 16.60 -12.74 3.04
CA ASN A 228 15.34 -13.21 2.46
C ASN A 228 15.32 -13.19 0.93
N LYS A 229 16.17 -12.39 0.27
CA LYS A 229 16.30 -12.36 -1.19
C LYS A 229 16.95 -13.62 -1.77
N LYS A 230 17.74 -14.36 -0.98
CA LYS A 230 18.43 -15.61 -1.41
C LYS A 230 17.58 -16.88 -1.25
N ARG A 231 16.36 -16.78 -0.68
CA ARG A 231 15.46 -17.92 -0.43
C ARG A 231 14.29 -18.03 -1.43
N LYS A 232 14.26 -17.19 -2.46
CA LYS A 232 13.36 -17.28 -3.61
C LYS A 232 14.18 -17.58 -4.86
#